data_AF-A0A974P9Q2-F1
#
_entry.id   AF-A0A974P9Q2-F1
#
_cell.length_a   1.000
_cell.length_b   1.000
_cell.length_c   1.000
_cell.angle_alpha   90.00
_cell.angle_beta   90.00
_cell.angle_gamma   90.00
#
_symmetry.space_group_name_H-M   'P 1'
#
loop_
_entity.id
_entity.type
_entity.pdbx_description
1 polymer ?
#
loop_
_entity_poly.entity_id
_entity_poly.type
_entity_poly.pdbx_seq_one_letter_code
_entity_poly.pdbx_strand_id
1 'polypeptide(L)'
;MPVQRVPLEQTLQKLLPLLVRAPGDAVQYSNEGFTLAGYIVERASGLSYDEYIRQHIFAPLHMDNSLSYLTPERLHQQLAQGYSYDKGFVKMKQGEVLTYPAGSIWSTADDMGKFVLAHLQGGGQGESAILQQDTAKQMHSPQYSAHPFMAGYAYGFFQNYKNPAILVHPGDTEAFSSLVSIMPSKGIGFFIGCNSQYEGDGGTLRDAFEEQFYSFFGVSMDQPLATSTGEAPEPAASIQSYAGTYAMVISEGLGPGVSKLRYRMMTPGVTVSAQGEVTLKSAGEELNGQYTQIGKQIFYNPKVNKYLVLKEGESGSKYLVLDTTVPYQAFVKLDSWEAGAGGLAWKIALAGALLGLIAGVIAICRRKKTGAERMRLRHRLPAYLIAPLILGAAAVTLLGVFSESRAVQGHWLLAANILAAGIAAGIACSAGFTVKYGRSKKLHLYDAAVILGLGLAGASAILYMYLMKLLLFV
;
A
#
# COMPACT_ATOMS: atom_id res chain seq x y z
N MET A 1 23.88 19.29 0.52
CA MET A 1 23.88 20.06 1.78
C MET A 1 22.73 19.52 2.60
N PRO A 2 22.85 19.30 3.92
CA PRO A 2 21.71 18.84 4.68
C PRO A 2 20.67 19.95 4.68
N VAL A 3 19.45 19.60 4.28
CA VAL A 3 18.35 20.54 4.14
C VAL A 3 17.98 21.01 5.55
N GLN A 4 17.87 22.32 5.74
CA GLN A 4 17.33 22.88 6.97
C GLN A 4 16.00 22.21 7.29
N ARG A 5 15.85 21.63 8.49
CA ARG A 5 14.65 20.90 8.89
C ARG A 5 13.42 21.76 8.67
N VAL A 6 12.44 21.22 7.96
CA VAL A 6 11.16 21.90 7.71
C VAL A 6 10.33 21.86 8.99
N PRO A 7 9.84 23.02 9.51
CA PRO A 7 8.98 23.06 10.69
C PRO A 7 7.71 22.21 10.53
N LEU A 8 7.16 21.64 11.62
CA LEU A 8 5.98 20.77 11.54
C LEU A 8 4.77 21.46 10.94
N GLU A 9 4.56 22.73 11.26
CA GLU A 9 3.47 23.50 10.69
C GLU A 9 3.54 23.51 9.15
N GLN A 10 4.71 23.76 8.58
CA GLN A 10 4.91 23.77 7.13
C GLN A 10 4.80 22.36 6.53
N THR A 11 5.34 21.35 7.23
CA THR A 11 5.22 19.94 6.84
C THR A 11 3.74 19.53 6.76
N LEU A 12 2.94 19.88 7.78
CA LEU A 12 1.51 19.57 7.82
C LEU A 12 0.73 20.34 6.76
N GLN A 13 1.00 21.64 6.55
CA GLN A 13 0.36 22.41 5.47
C GLN A 13 0.58 21.79 4.09
N LYS A 14 1.72 21.11 3.89
CA LYS A 14 2.08 20.46 2.62
C LYS A 14 1.55 19.03 2.50
N LEU A 15 1.56 18.26 3.59
CA LEU A 15 1.36 16.81 3.56
C LEU A 15 0.02 16.35 4.14
N LEU A 16 -0.70 17.18 4.89
CA LEU A 16 -1.95 16.76 5.53
C LEU A 16 -2.97 16.35 4.44
N PRO A 17 -3.47 15.10 4.47
CA PRO A 17 -4.42 14.63 3.47
C PRO A 17 -5.79 15.27 3.70
N LEU A 18 -6.62 15.28 2.66
CA LEU A 18 -8.02 15.66 2.78
C LEU A 18 -8.74 14.66 3.71
N LEU A 19 -9.63 15.17 4.55
CA LEU A 19 -10.53 14.33 5.32
C LEU A 19 -11.62 13.80 4.39
N VAL A 20 -11.52 12.52 4.04
CA VAL A 20 -12.41 11.86 3.06
C VAL A 20 -13.48 10.99 3.73
N ARG A 21 -13.51 10.93 5.07
CA ARG A 21 -14.38 10.03 5.84
C ARG A 21 -14.56 10.53 7.27
N ALA A 22 -15.64 10.11 7.91
CA ALA A 22 -15.87 10.43 9.32
C ALA A 22 -14.85 9.69 10.22
N PRO A 23 -14.36 10.33 11.31
CA PRO A 23 -13.55 9.66 12.31
C PRO A 23 -14.25 8.42 12.88
N GLY A 24 -13.54 7.30 13.01
CA GLY A 24 -14.06 6.05 13.57
C GLY A 24 -14.67 5.07 12.55
N ASP A 25 -15.06 5.54 11.36
CA ASP A 25 -15.72 4.67 10.37
C ASP A 25 -14.83 3.51 9.89
N ALA A 26 -13.50 3.65 9.92
CA ALA A 26 -12.53 2.58 9.61
C ALA A 26 -11.13 3.04 10.01
N VAL A 27 -10.22 2.07 10.15
CA VAL A 27 -8.84 2.34 10.52
C VAL A 27 -7.96 2.50 9.29
N GLN A 28 -7.02 3.43 9.39
CA GLN A 28 -5.95 3.62 8.44
C GLN A 28 -4.73 4.14 9.19
N TYR A 29 -3.59 3.49 9.00
CA TYR A 29 -2.33 3.98 9.53
C TYR A 29 -1.96 5.32 8.87
N SER A 30 -1.52 6.30 9.65
CA SER A 30 -1.19 7.65 9.14
C SER A 30 0.04 8.23 9.82
N ASN A 31 1.11 8.37 9.05
CA ASN A 31 2.32 9.09 9.47
C ASN A 31 2.02 10.59 9.67
N GLU A 32 1.11 11.14 8.86
CA GLU A 32 0.66 12.53 8.96
C GLU A 32 -0.12 12.74 10.27
N GLY A 33 -0.91 11.77 10.70
CA GLY A 33 -1.60 11.78 12.00
C GLY A 33 -0.63 11.82 13.18
N PHE A 34 0.42 10.99 13.17
CA PHE A 34 1.49 11.06 14.19
C PHE A 34 2.32 12.35 14.11
N THR A 35 2.51 12.90 12.90
CA THR A 35 3.15 14.20 12.71
C THR A 35 2.31 15.33 13.31
N LEU A 36 0.98 15.27 13.16
CA LEU A 36 0.05 16.19 13.80
C LEU A 36 0.09 16.05 15.33
N ALA A 37 0.17 14.84 15.86
CA ALA A 37 0.36 14.62 17.30
C ALA A 37 1.66 15.25 17.82
N GLY A 38 2.77 15.10 17.08
CA GLY A 38 4.02 15.80 17.39
C GLY A 38 3.87 17.33 17.38
N TYR A 39 3.12 17.88 16.43
CA TYR A 39 2.86 19.32 16.38
C TYR A 39 1.98 19.80 17.55
N ILE A 40 0.99 19.00 17.96
CA ILE A 40 0.19 19.29 19.16
C ILE A 40 1.09 19.36 20.39
N VAL A 41 2.08 18.47 20.52
CA VAL A 41 3.07 18.53 21.60
C VAL A 41 3.87 19.84 21.56
N GLU A 42 4.33 20.28 20.38
CA GLU A 42 5.03 21.57 20.26
C GLU A 42 4.15 22.73 20.72
N ARG A 43 2.89 22.76 20.27
CA ARG A 43 1.94 23.82 20.59
C ARG A 43 1.52 23.84 22.06
N ALA A 44 1.38 22.67 22.68
CA ALA A 44 0.96 22.55 24.07
C ALA A 44 2.11 22.83 25.06
N SER A 45 3.33 22.42 24.72
CA SER A 45 4.50 22.59 25.60
C SER A 45 5.23 23.92 25.39
N GLY A 46 5.13 24.52 24.21
CA GLY A 46 5.96 25.66 23.81
C GLY A 46 7.41 25.30 23.47
N LEU A 47 7.76 24.01 23.50
CA LEU A 47 9.07 23.49 23.10
C LEU A 47 9.03 22.97 21.67
N SER A 48 10.16 22.97 20.97
CA SER A 48 10.26 22.17 19.74
C SER A 48 10.11 20.68 20.06
N TYR A 49 9.69 19.88 19.08
CA TYR A 49 9.50 18.45 19.27
C TYR A 49 10.77 17.76 19.77
N ASP A 50 11.93 18.14 19.24
CA ASP A 50 13.22 17.55 19.63
C ASP A 50 13.58 17.88 21.08
N GLU A 51 13.36 19.14 21.48
CA GLU A 51 13.58 19.56 22.86
C GLU A 51 12.64 18.84 23.82
N TYR A 52 11.37 18.68 23.44
CA TYR A 52 10.42 17.95 24.26
C TYR A 52 10.82 16.49 24.43
N ILE A 53 11.10 15.78 23.33
CA ILE A 53 11.52 14.37 23.39
C ILE A 53 12.82 14.21 24.18
N ARG A 54 13.80 15.11 23.99
CA ARG A 54 15.05 15.09 24.74
C ARG A 54 14.82 15.29 26.24
N GLN A 55 14.03 16.29 26.63
CA GLN A 55 13.84 16.67 28.03
C GLN A 55 12.90 15.73 28.80
N HIS A 56 11.87 15.20 28.14
CA HIS A 56 10.80 14.46 28.81
C HIS A 56 10.85 12.95 28.56
N ILE A 57 11.68 12.47 27.63
CA ILE A 57 11.81 11.03 27.33
C ILE A 57 13.27 10.60 27.42
N PHE A 58 14.15 11.15 26.58
CA PHE A 58 15.52 10.62 26.49
C PHE A 58 16.35 10.90 27.75
N ALA A 59 16.34 12.13 28.27
CA ALA A 59 17.13 12.48 29.45
C ALA A 59 16.68 11.73 30.72
N PRO A 60 15.37 11.64 31.05
CA PRO A 60 14.91 10.84 32.20
C PRO A 60 15.26 9.35 32.10
N LEU A 61 15.26 8.80 30.88
CA LEU A 61 15.60 7.41 30.63
C LEU A 61 17.09 7.17 30.39
N HIS A 62 17.93 8.21 30.46
CA HIS A 62 19.36 8.14 30.14
C HIS A 62 19.64 7.54 28.75
N MET A 63 18.84 7.90 27.75
CA MET A 63 18.98 7.49 26.35
C MET A 63 19.94 8.42 25.59
N ASP A 64 21.20 8.47 26.04
CA ASP A 64 22.19 9.46 25.61
C ASP A 64 22.67 9.28 24.15
N ASN A 65 22.38 8.14 23.54
CA ASN A 65 22.72 7.80 22.16
C ASN A 65 21.48 7.82 21.25
N SER A 66 20.38 8.40 21.70
CA SER A 66 19.17 8.59 20.91
C SER A 66 19.03 10.01 20.35
N LEU A 67 18.48 10.11 19.15
CA LEU A 67 18.19 11.36 18.46
C LEU A 67 16.76 11.31 17.90
N SER A 68 16.00 12.39 18.07
CA SER A 68 14.64 12.50 17.51
C SER A 68 14.64 12.77 16.00
N TYR A 69 15.75 13.30 15.49
CA TYR A 69 16.03 13.51 14.08
C TYR A 69 17.54 13.56 13.84
N LEU A 70 17.99 13.15 12.65
CA LEU A 70 19.41 13.12 12.31
C LEU A 70 19.94 14.51 11.95
N THR A 71 20.86 15.06 12.75
CA THR A 71 21.49 16.36 12.46
C THR A 71 22.84 16.20 11.74
N PRO A 72 23.29 17.24 10.99
CA PRO A 72 24.59 17.25 10.32
C PRO A 72 25.78 17.04 11.26
N GLU A 73 25.73 17.57 12.49
CA GLU A 73 26.83 17.38 13.44
C GLU A 73 26.92 15.93 13.94
N ARG A 74 25.80 15.21 13.97
CA ARG A 74 25.72 13.81 14.45
C ARG A 74 25.94 12.77 13.35
N LEU A 75 25.84 13.16 12.07
CA LEU A 75 26.09 12.31 10.89
C LEU A 75 27.46 11.63 10.87
N HIS A 76 28.42 12.12 11.67
CA HIS A 76 29.82 11.67 11.67
C HIS A 76 30.20 10.72 12.82
N GLN A 77 29.26 10.30 13.67
CA GLN A 77 29.55 9.43 14.81
C GLN A 77 28.65 8.19 14.81
N GLN A 78 29.28 7.01 14.66
CA GLN A 78 28.74 5.68 15.01
C GLN A 78 27.34 5.30 14.46
N LEU A 79 26.96 5.79 13.28
CA LEU A 79 25.72 5.35 12.62
C LEU A 79 25.92 4.02 11.90
N ALA A 80 24.94 3.12 12.05
CA ALA A 80 24.88 1.94 11.20
C ALA A 80 24.68 2.35 9.74
N GLN A 81 25.45 1.72 8.83
CA GLN A 81 25.22 1.83 7.40
C GLN A 81 24.01 0.98 7.04
N GLY A 82 22.99 1.59 6.42
CA GLY A 82 21.82 0.87 5.93
C GLY A 82 22.07 0.21 4.57
N TYR A 83 21.40 -0.91 4.33
CA TYR A 83 21.57 -1.74 3.13
C TYR A 83 20.23 -2.17 2.52
N SER A 84 20.19 -2.32 1.19
CA SER A 84 19.19 -3.14 0.50
C SER A 84 19.81 -4.48 0.13
N TYR A 85 18.99 -5.52 0.04
CA TYR A 85 19.42 -6.82 -0.48
C TYR A 85 18.86 -7.05 -1.88
N ASP A 86 19.73 -7.06 -2.89
CA ASP A 86 19.41 -7.49 -4.26
C ASP A 86 20.59 -8.30 -4.79
N LYS A 87 20.50 -9.64 -4.67
CA LYS A 87 21.58 -10.58 -5.00
C LYS A 87 22.92 -10.27 -4.30
N GLY A 88 22.83 -9.58 -3.16
CA GLY A 88 23.95 -9.04 -2.39
C GLY A 88 23.55 -7.77 -1.65
N PHE A 89 24.33 -7.39 -0.64
CA PHE A 89 24.10 -6.16 0.11
C PHE A 89 24.59 -4.93 -0.66
N VAL A 90 23.69 -3.97 -0.88
CA VAL A 90 23.99 -2.70 -1.53
C VAL A 90 23.82 -1.57 -0.52
N LYS A 91 24.86 -0.74 -0.37
CA LYS A 91 24.81 0.41 0.55
C LYS A 91 23.74 1.41 0.10
N MET A 92 22.90 1.81 1.04
CA MET A 92 21.89 2.84 0.81
C MET A 92 22.31 4.18 1.41
N LYS A 93 21.88 5.26 0.77
CA LYS A 93 21.98 6.58 1.40
C LYS A 93 20.89 6.68 2.46
N GLN A 94 21.23 7.33 3.56
CA GLN A 94 20.26 7.67 4.59
C GLN A 94 19.30 8.71 4.01
N GLY A 95 18.01 8.38 4.03
CA GLY A 95 16.94 9.27 3.59
C GLY A 95 16.50 10.23 4.70
N GLU A 96 15.91 11.35 4.31
CA GLU A 96 15.24 12.26 5.23
C GLU A 96 13.80 11.81 5.45
N VAL A 97 13.33 11.80 6.69
CA VAL A 97 11.93 11.54 7.03
C VAL A 97 11.27 12.89 7.35
N LEU A 98 10.45 13.39 6.42
CA LEU A 98 9.78 14.69 6.55
C LEU A 98 8.74 14.69 7.68
N THR A 99 8.01 13.58 7.84
CA THR A 99 7.05 13.32 8.91
C THR A 99 7.77 12.85 10.17
N TYR A 100 8.71 13.66 10.65
CA TYR A 100 9.71 13.18 11.60
C TYR A 100 9.15 12.61 12.92
N PRO A 101 8.04 13.10 13.51
CA PRO A 101 7.48 12.51 14.73
C PRO A 101 6.98 11.08 14.51
N ALA A 102 6.71 10.69 13.26
CA ALA A 102 6.19 9.38 12.90
C ALA A 102 7.28 8.32 12.68
N GLY A 103 8.57 8.69 12.58
CA GLY A 103 9.59 7.70 12.24
C GLY A 103 11.04 8.18 12.10
N SER A 104 11.43 9.28 12.73
CA SER A 104 12.81 9.80 12.65
C SER A 104 13.71 9.48 13.83
N ILE A 105 13.24 8.72 14.82
CA ILE A 105 14.08 8.40 15.97
C ILE A 105 15.23 7.48 15.54
N TRP A 106 16.46 7.90 15.83
CA TRP A 106 17.67 7.08 15.77
C TRP A 106 18.04 6.69 17.18
N SER A 107 18.39 5.42 17.41
CA SER A 107 18.69 4.92 18.75
C SER A 107 19.59 3.68 18.69
N THR A 108 20.04 3.23 19.85
CA THR A 108 20.77 1.97 20.05
C THR A 108 19.86 0.94 20.72
N ALA A 109 20.26 -0.34 20.66
CA ALA A 109 19.53 -1.39 21.37
C ALA A 109 19.52 -1.15 22.89
N ASP A 110 20.63 -0.66 23.46
CA ASP A 110 20.75 -0.35 24.89
C ASP A 110 19.77 0.75 25.34
N ASP A 111 19.68 1.83 24.56
CA ASP A 111 18.77 2.94 24.89
C ASP A 111 17.30 2.54 24.69
N MET A 112 16.99 1.80 23.63
CA MET A 112 15.65 1.24 23.44
C MET A 112 15.30 0.20 24.50
N GLY A 113 16.28 -0.52 25.07
CA GLY A 113 16.09 -1.40 26.22
C GLY A 113 15.58 -0.62 27.44
N LYS A 114 16.10 0.58 27.70
CA LYS A 114 15.62 1.47 28.77
C LYS A 114 14.19 1.94 28.51
N PHE A 115 13.86 2.27 27.26
CA PHE A 115 12.50 2.60 26.84
C PHE A 115 11.50 1.44 27.03
N VAL A 116 11.90 0.23 26.64
CA VAL A 116 11.11 -0.99 26.88
C VAL A 116 10.89 -1.20 28.38
N LEU A 117 11.94 -1.12 29.19
CA LEU A 117 11.83 -1.25 30.65
C LEU A 117 10.87 -0.21 31.26
N ALA A 118 10.93 1.04 30.82
CA ALA A 118 10.00 2.08 31.29
C ALA A 118 8.54 1.71 31.00
N HIS A 119 8.23 1.22 29.80
CA HIS A 119 6.88 0.76 29.48
C HIS A 119 6.45 -0.47 30.31
N LEU A 120 7.34 -1.45 30.51
CA LEU A 120 7.05 -2.61 31.36
C LEU A 120 6.85 -2.23 32.83
N GLN A 121 7.44 -1.12 33.27
CA GLN A 121 7.25 -0.54 34.61
C GLN A 121 6.03 0.39 34.72
N GLY A 122 5.21 0.49 33.67
CA GLY A 122 4.01 1.33 33.67
C GLY A 122 4.32 2.83 33.53
N GLY A 123 5.33 3.19 32.72
CA GLY A 123 5.72 4.58 32.48
C GLY A 123 7.04 5.01 33.11
N GLY A 124 7.84 4.06 33.61
CA GLY A 124 9.09 4.30 34.33
C GLY A 124 8.90 4.44 35.85
N GLN A 125 10.00 4.62 36.58
CA GLN A 125 10.00 4.74 38.04
C GLN A 125 10.99 5.81 38.51
N GLY A 126 10.67 6.45 39.63
CA GLY A 126 11.55 7.46 40.25
C GLY A 126 11.90 8.59 39.28
N GLU A 127 13.19 8.87 39.15
CA GLU A 127 13.73 9.90 38.25
C GLU A 127 13.61 9.54 36.75
N SER A 128 13.33 8.26 36.44
CA SER A 128 13.12 7.76 35.08
C SER A 128 11.63 7.59 34.72
N ALA A 129 10.71 8.18 35.49
CA ALA A 129 9.29 8.17 35.16
C ALA A 129 8.99 9.19 34.04
N ILE A 130 8.55 8.69 32.88
CA ILE A 130 8.15 9.48 31.71
C ILE A 130 6.62 9.59 31.57
N LEU A 131 5.86 8.73 32.24
CA LEU A 131 4.40 8.73 32.26
C LEU A 131 3.89 8.40 33.67
N GLN A 132 2.69 8.90 34.00
CA GLN A 132 1.93 8.39 35.15
C GLN A 132 1.42 6.97 34.83
N GLN A 133 1.29 6.13 35.86
CA GLN A 133 0.86 4.74 35.68
C GLN A 133 -0.49 4.59 34.97
N ASP A 134 -1.47 5.43 35.32
CA ASP A 134 -2.78 5.36 34.67
C ASP A 134 -2.75 5.87 33.22
N THR A 135 -1.88 6.84 32.93
CA THR A 135 -1.60 7.27 31.55
C THR A 135 -0.94 6.15 30.74
N ALA A 136 0.03 5.42 31.31
CA ALA A 136 0.66 4.28 30.65
C ALA A 136 -0.36 3.15 30.39
N LYS A 137 -1.22 2.83 31.36
CA LYS A 137 -2.32 1.86 31.17
C LYS A 137 -3.25 2.29 30.03
N GLN A 138 -3.63 3.56 29.97
CA GLN A 138 -4.45 4.10 28.88
C GLN A 138 -3.71 4.02 27.53
N MET A 139 -2.42 4.33 27.51
CA MET A 139 -1.58 4.22 26.31
C MET A 139 -1.56 2.79 25.77
N HIS A 140 -1.52 1.79 26.66
CA HIS A 140 -1.47 0.37 26.33
C HIS A 140 -2.84 -0.27 26.08
N SER A 141 -3.94 0.39 26.49
CA SER A 141 -5.29 -0.14 26.27
C SER A 141 -5.74 0.04 24.81
N PRO A 142 -6.54 -0.90 24.26
CA PRO A 142 -7.12 -0.74 22.93
C PRO A 142 -7.96 0.54 22.83
N GLN A 143 -7.57 1.42 21.92
CA GLN A 143 -8.27 2.66 21.56
C GLN A 143 -9.22 2.45 20.39
N TYR A 144 -8.90 1.49 19.51
CA TYR A 144 -9.77 1.09 18.41
C TYR A 144 -9.57 -0.40 18.10
N SER A 145 -10.66 -1.13 17.87
CA SER A 145 -10.64 -2.41 17.17
C SER A 145 -11.81 -2.47 16.20
N ALA A 146 -11.67 -3.23 15.11
CA ALA A 146 -12.78 -3.44 14.18
C ALA A 146 -13.89 -4.31 14.79
N HIS A 147 -13.53 -5.18 15.75
CA HIS A 147 -14.45 -6.04 16.49
C HIS A 147 -13.76 -6.51 17.79
N PRO A 148 -14.46 -6.77 18.91
CA PRO A 148 -13.83 -7.18 20.18
C PRO A 148 -12.93 -8.43 20.13
N PHE A 149 -13.10 -9.28 19.11
CA PHE A 149 -12.28 -10.48 18.89
C PHE A 149 -11.08 -10.25 17.97
N MET A 150 -10.97 -9.08 17.35
CA MET A 150 -9.81 -8.70 16.56
C MET A 150 -8.82 -7.90 17.42
N ALA A 151 -7.54 -8.10 17.14
CA ALA A 151 -6.48 -7.22 17.62
C ALA A 151 -6.82 -5.75 17.27
N GLY A 152 -6.49 -4.83 18.17
CA GLY A 152 -6.75 -3.41 18.05
C GLY A 152 -5.48 -2.56 18.02
N TYR A 153 -5.70 -1.25 17.94
CA TYR A 153 -4.68 -0.21 18.07
C TYR A 153 -4.77 0.38 19.47
N ALA A 154 -3.62 0.56 20.08
CA ALA A 154 -3.43 1.37 21.27
C ALA A 154 -2.73 2.70 20.88
N TYR A 155 -2.40 3.56 21.83
CA TYR A 155 -1.70 4.80 21.50
C TYR A 155 -0.21 4.50 21.22
N GLY A 156 0.16 4.50 19.94
CA GLY A 156 1.55 4.24 19.51
C GLY A 156 1.98 2.77 19.60
N PHE A 157 1.03 1.86 19.78
CA PHE A 157 1.24 0.40 19.74
C PHE A 157 0.07 -0.27 19.03
N PHE A 158 0.31 -1.47 18.53
CA PHE A 158 -0.71 -2.37 18.01
C PHE A 158 -0.76 -3.61 18.88
N GLN A 159 -1.94 -4.20 19.04
CA GLN A 159 -2.01 -5.55 19.57
C GLN A 159 -1.51 -6.53 18.51
N ASN A 160 -0.67 -7.49 18.91
CA ASN A 160 -0.20 -8.53 18.02
C ASN A 160 -1.39 -9.40 17.58
N TYR A 161 -1.49 -9.69 16.29
CA TYR A 161 -2.63 -10.40 15.70
C TYR A 161 -2.69 -11.87 16.12
N LYS A 162 -1.56 -12.49 16.51
CA LYS A 162 -1.54 -13.87 17.02
C LYS A 162 -1.84 -13.93 18.52
N ASN A 163 -1.36 -12.96 19.28
CA ASN A 163 -1.59 -12.85 20.73
C ASN A 163 -1.82 -11.39 21.15
N PRO A 164 -3.08 -10.94 21.30
CA PRO A 164 -3.41 -9.54 21.58
C PRO A 164 -2.94 -9.00 22.95
N ALA A 165 -2.40 -9.86 23.83
CA ALA A 165 -1.77 -9.43 25.07
C ALA A 165 -0.35 -8.87 24.85
N ILE A 166 0.22 -9.08 23.67
CA ILE A 166 1.49 -8.52 23.23
C ILE A 166 1.20 -7.23 22.45
N LEU A 167 1.89 -6.15 22.80
CA LEU A 167 1.87 -4.88 22.11
C LEU A 167 3.14 -4.73 21.27
N VAL A 168 2.96 -4.43 20.00
CA VAL A 168 4.04 -4.30 19.02
C VAL A 168 4.02 -2.95 18.35
N HIS A 169 5.17 -2.50 17.89
CA HIS A 169 5.26 -1.46 16.88
C HIS A 169 6.41 -1.77 15.92
N PRO A 170 6.13 -2.29 14.71
CA PRO A 170 7.12 -2.37 13.65
C PRO A 170 7.52 -0.97 13.17
N GLY A 171 8.76 -0.82 12.70
CA GLY A 171 9.25 0.42 12.12
C GLY A 171 10.15 0.14 10.94
N ASP A 172 9.77 0.66 9.78
CA ASP A 172 10.44 0.37 8.51
C ASP A 172 10.76 1.67 7.75
N THR A 173 12.01 1.79 7.32
CA THR A 173 12.48 2.82 6.40
C THR A 173 13.06 2.15 5.16
N GLU A 174 13.48 2.95 4.17
CA GLU A 174 14.14 2.39 2.98
C GLU A 174 15.40 1.59 3.29
N ALA A 175 16.05 1.73 4.45
CA ALA A 175 17.33 1.07 4.72
C ALA A 175 17.43 0.36 6.07
N PHE A 176 16.40 0.47 6.91
CA PHE A 176 16.37 -0.08 8.27
C PHE A 176 15.00 -0.65 8.58
N SER A 177 14.97 -1.71 9.37
CA SER A 177 13.76 -2.29 9.98
C SER A 177 13.95 -2.41 11.48
N SER A 178 12.87 -2.34 12.25
CA SER A 178 12.89 -2.45 13.71
C SER A 178 11.58 -2.99 14.25
N LEU A 179 11.63 -3.42 15.51
CA LEU A 179 10.46 -3.82 16.28
C LEU A 179 10.67 -3.50 17.76
N VAL A 180 9.70 -2.82 18.35
CA VAL A 180 9.45 -2.90 19.79
C VAL A 180 8.32 -3.90 20.00
N SER A 181 8.51 -4.84 20.92
CA SER A 181 7.47 -5.79 21.33
C SER A 181 7.47 -5.93 22.85
N ILE A 182 6.33 -5.70 23.49
CA ILE A 182 6.17 -5.70 24.95
C ILE A 182 4.92 -6.48 25.36
N MET A 183 5.01 -7.19 26.48
CA MET A 183 3.88 -7.83 27.14
C MET A 183 3.87 -7.40 28.61
N PRO A 184 3.28 -6.22 28.91
CA PRO A 184 3.32 -5.62 30.25
C PRO A 184 2.81 -6.55 31.35
N SER A 185 1.78 -7.36 31.06
CA SER A 185 1.19 -8.32 32.00
C SER A 185 2.14 -9.39 32.50
N LYS A 186 3.26 -9.63 31.80
CA LYS A 186 4.33 -10.57 32.18
C LYS A 186 5.67 -9.90 32.44
N GLY A 187 5.78 -8.59 32.28
CA GLY A 187 7.05 -7.87 32.45
C GLY A 187 8.14 -8.29 31.46
N ILE A 188 7.76 -8.75 30.26
CA ILE A 188 8.69 -9.18 29.20
C ILE A 188 8.55 -8.31 27.96
N GLY A 189 9.65 -8.05 27.27
CA GLY A 189 9.66 -7.30 26.04
C GLY A 189 11.07 -7.11 25.50
N PHE A 190 11.18 -6.67 24.26
CA PHE A 190 12.44 -6.44 23.59
C PHE A 190 12.34 -5.31 22.56
N PHE A 191 13.52 -4.88 22.13
CA PHE A 191 13.71 -4.11 20.91
C PHE A 191 14.72 -4.82 20.01
N ILE A 192 14.46 -4.84 18.71
CA ILE A 192 15.40 -5.29 17.69
C ILE A 192 15.45 -4.24 16.56
N GLY A 193 16.66 -3.98 16.06
CA GLY A 193 16.90 -3.11 14.92
C GLY A 193 17.82 -3.80 13.91
N CYS A 194 17.47 -3.71 12.63
CA CYS A 194 18.17 -4.28 11.50
C CYS A 194 18.56 -3.17 10.53
N ASN A 195 19.79 -3.19 10.03
CA ASN A 195 20.29 -2.24 9.03
C ASN A 195 20.09 -2.73 7.59
N SER A 196 19.02 -3.49 7.37
CA SER A 196 18.50 -3.85 6.06
C SER A 196 16.98 -3.75 6.05
N GLN A 197 16.40 -3.60 4.86
CA GLN A 197 14.95 -3.59 4.66
C GLN A 197 14.31 -4.90 5.18
N TYR A 198 13.12 -4.80 5.77
CA TYR A 198 12.29 -5.95 6.15
C TYR A 198 11.97 -6.85 4.95
N GLU A 199 11.71 -6.26 3.78
CA GLU A 199 11.41 -7.02 2.56
C GLU A 199 12.62 -7.81 2.04
N GLY A 200 13.85 -7.44 2.43
CA GLY A 200 15.09 -8.09 1.98
C GLY A 200 15.21 -9.55 2.40
N ASP A 201 14.54 -9.96 3.49
CA ASP A 201 14.42 -11.35 3.95
C ASP A 201 12.95 -11.81 4.04
N GLY A 202 12.01 -11.04 3.48
CA GLY A 202 10.57 -11.29 3.60
C GLY A 202 10.02 -11.13 5.01
N GLY A 203 10.75 -10.44 5.90
CA GLY A 203 10.36 -10.20 7.27
C GLY A 203 10.67 -11.31 8.26
N THR A 204 11.32 -12.36 7.76
CA THR A 204 11.49 -13.61 8.46
C THR A 204 12.33 -13.48 9.72
N LEU A 205 13.37 -12.63 9.75
CA LEU A 205 14.20 -12.47 10.94
C LEU A 205 13.40 -11.89 12.12
N ARG A 206 12.64 -10.82 11.90
CA ARG A 206 11.86 -10.17 12.96
C ARG A 206 10.80 -11.12 13.50
N ASP A 207 10.04 -11.73 12.60
CA ASP A 207 8.91 -12.58 12.96
C ASP A 207 9.39 -13.87 13.67
N ALA A 208 10.47 -14.49 13.15
CA ALA A 208 11.09 -15.65 13.80
C ALA A 208 11.72 -15.29 15.15
N PHE A 209 12.36 -14.12 15.27
CA PHE A 209 12.92 -13.68 16.55
C PHE A 209 11.83 -13.46 17.60
N GLU A 210 10.74 -12.77 17.24
CA GLU A 210 9.61 -12.56 18.15
C GLU A 210 9.05 -13.89 18.65
N GLU A 211 8.80 -14.84 17.74
CA GLU A 211 8.28 -16.16 18.09
C GLU A 211 9.22 -16.93 19.02
N GLN A 212 10.53 -16.96 18.73
CA GLN A 212 11.52 -17.63 19.58
C GLN A 212 11.67 -16.94 20.94
N PHE A 213 11.64 -15.61 20.98
CA PHE A 213 11.74 -14.83 22.21
C PHE A 213 10.59 -15.15 23.16
N TYR A 214 9.34 -15.11 22.69
CA TYR A 214 8.19 -15.43 23.52
C TYR A 214 8.13 -16.91 23.90
N SER A 215 8.50 -17.81 22.99
CA SER A 215 8.61 -19.25 23.26
C SER A 215 9.62 -19.55 24.38
N PHE A 216 10.78 -18.87 24.38
CA PHE A 216 11.79 -18.98 25.44
C PHE A 216 11.22 -18.64 26.84
N PHE A 217 10.29 -17.68 26.92
CA PHE A 217 9.58 -17.33 28.16
C PHE A 217 8.29 -18.14 28.40
N GLY A 218 8.04 -19.20 27.63
CA GLY A 218 6.86 -20.05 27.76
C GLY A 218 5.55 -19.36 27.38
N VAL A 219 5.62 -18.35 26.50
CA VAL A 219 4.44 -17.64 25.97
C VAL A 219 4.17 -18.11 24.55
N SER A 220 2.98 -18.69 24.34
CA SER A 220 2.51 -19.01 22.99
C SER A 220 2.11 -17.73 22.25
N MET A 221 2.71 -17.53 21.08
CA MET A 221 2.29 -16.52 20.12
C MET A 221 0.95 -16.90 19.48
N ASP A 222 0.74 -18.16 19.12
CA ASP A 222 -0.46 -18.59 18.40
C ASP A 222 -1.58 -18.89 19.40
N GLN A 223 -2.37 -17.86 19.74
CA GLN A 223 -3.59 -18.06 20.54
C GLN A 223 -4.70 -18.62 19.65
N PRO A 224 -5.48 -19.60 20.14
CA PRO A 224 -6.58 -20.15 19.38
C PRO A 224 -7.64 -19.07 19.13
N LEU A 225 -8.05 -18.93 17.88
CA LEU A 225 -9.15 -18.05 17.51
C LEU A 225 -10.48 -18.68 17.94
N ALA A 226 -11.32 -17.90 18.61
CA ALA A 226 -12.68 -18.29 18.95
C ALA A 226 -13.50 -18.60 17.68
N THR A 227 -14.29 -19.67 17.75
CA THR A 227 -15.19 -20.12 16.67
C THR A 227 -16.65 -19.70 16.90
N SER A 228 -16.92 -19.02 18.01
CA SER A 228 -18.22 -18.42 18.33
C SER A 228 -18.03 -17.25 19.29
N THR A 229 -18.82 -16.20 19.10
CA THR A 229 -18.92 -15.04 19.98
C THR A 229 -19.99 -15.21 21.06
N GLY A 230 -20.84 -16.23 20.95
CA GLY A 230 -22.06 -16.38 21.75
C GLY A 230 -23.26 -15.59 21.21
N GLU A 231 -23.06 -14.73 20.21
CA GLU A 231 -24.15 -14.05 19.51
C GLU A 231 -24.72 -14.90 18.38
N ALA A 232 -26.02 -14.77 18.13
CA ALA A 232 -26.65 -15.40 16.98
C ALA A 232 -26.12 -14.79 15.66
N PRO A 233 -25.85 -15.60 14.63
CA PRO A 233 -25.50 -15.12 13.30
C PRO A 233 -26.58 -14.20 12.71
N GLU A 234 -26.16 -13.25 11.88
CA GLU A 234 -27.07 -12.36 11.18
C GLU A 234 -27.74 -13.08 10.00
N PRO A 235 -29.00 -12.75 9.67
CA PRO A 235 -29.66 -13.33 8.51
C PRO A 235 -28.89 -13.02 7.22
N ALA A 236 -28.74 -13.99 6.32
CA ALA A 236 -28.04 -13.82 5.04
C ALA A 236 -28.51 -12.59 4.25
N ALA A 237 -29.82 -12.28 4.31
CA ALA A 237 -30.40 -11.11 3.65
C ALA A 237 -29.82 -9.76 4.15
N SER A 238 -29.45 -9.67 5.43
CA SER A 238 -28.85 -8.45 6.01
C SER A 238 -27.41 -8.24 5.53
N ILE A 239 -26.64 -9.32 5.40
CA ILE A 239 -25.25 -9.27 4.97
C ILE A 239 -25.06 -9.33 3.45
N GLN A 240 -26.10 -9.69 2.69
CA GLN A 240 -26.07 -9.71 1.22
C GLN A 240 -25.63 -8.37 0.62
N SER A 241 -25.96 -7.30 1.31
CA SER A 241 -25.67 -5.93 0.91
C SER A 241 -24.16 -5.60 0.90
N TYR A 242 -23.33 -6.43 1.53
CA TYR A 242 -21.86 -6.39 1.51
C TYR A 242 -21.24 -7.13 0.32
N ALA A 243 -22.00 -7.92 -0.43
CA ALA A 243 -21.47 -8.54 -1.64
C ALA A 243 -21.06 -7.47 -2.68
N GLY A 244 -19.86 -7.62 -3.25
CA GLY A 244 -19.32 -6.65 -4.20
C GLY A 244 -17.80 -6.65 -4.29
N THR A 245 -17.28 -5.61 -4.91
CA THR A 245 -15.84 -5.37 -5.09
C THR A 245 -15.41 -4.27 -4.12
N TYR A 246 -14.22 -4.43 -3.53
CA TYR A 246 -13.68 -3.55 -2.52
C TYR A 246 -12.35 -2.95 -2.98
N ALA A 247 -11.92 -1.83 -2.39
CA ALA A 247 -10.57 -1.29 -2.52
C ALA A 247 -10.04 -0.87 -1.15
N MET A 248 -8.72 -0.79 -0.97
CA MET A 248 -8.16 -0.34 0.31
C MET A 248 -8.62 1.08 0.64
N VAL A 249 -8.96 1.35 1.90
CA VAL A 249 -9.45 2.66 2.35
C VAL A 249 -8.44 3.79 2.06
N ILE A 250 -7.14 3.49 2.09
CA ILE A 250 -6.08 4.45 1.76
C ILE A 250 -6.26 5.07 0.38
N SER A 251 -6.89 4.35 -0.56
CA SER A 251 -7.12 4.85 -1.92
C SER A 251 -8.05 6.07 -1.99
N GLU A 252 -8.93 6.27 -1.00
CA GLU A 252 -9.83 7.42 -0.94
C GLU A 252 -9.07 8.71 -0.62
N GLY A 253 -8.08 8.63 0.28
CA GLY A 253 -7.27 9.77 0.70
C GLY A 253 -6.07 10.08 -0.21
N LEU A 254 -5.76 9.20 -1.17
CA LEU A 254 -4.66 9.42 -2.11
C LEU A 254 -5.09 10.40 -3.20
N GLY A 255 -4.21 11.39 -3.45
CA GLY A 255 -4.31 12.25 -4.62
C GLY A 255 -4.07 11.49 -5.93
N PRO A 256 -4.24 12.17 -7.07
CA PRO A 256 -4.07 11.57 -8.37
C PRO A 256 -2.69 10.98 -8.61
N GLY A 257 -2.61 9.70 -8.93
CA GLY A 257 -1.32 9.06 -9.18
C GLY A 257 -1.32 7.54 -9.18
N VAL A 258 -0.16 6.99 -9.55
CA VAL A 258 0.08 5.55 -9.71
C VAL A 258 -0.24 4.78 -8.42
N SER A 259 0.00 5.37 -7.25
CA SER A 259 -0.34 4.77 -5.96
C SER A 259 -1.86 4.56 -5.82
N LYS A 260 -2.68 5.57 -6.10
CA LYS A 260 -4.15 5.45 -6.06
C LYS A 260 -4.62 4.33 -6.99
N LEU A 261 -4.05 4.29 -8.20
CA LEU A 261 -4.35 3.26 -9.18
C LEU A 261 -3.97 1.86 -8.70
N ARG A 262 -2.78 1.67 -8.13
CA ARG A 262 -2.32 0.39 -7.56
C ARG A 262 -3.32 -0.12 -6.52
N TYR A 263 -3.71 0.73 -5.57
CA TYR A 263 -4.66 0.35 -4.52
C TYR A 263 -6.08 0.10 -5.04
N ARG A 264 -6.50 0.79 -6.11
CA ARG A 264 -7.79 0.57 -6.79
C ARG A 264 -7.77 -0.61 -7.79
N MET A 265 -6.61 -1.19 -8.09
CA MET A 265 -6.48 -2.42 -8.87
C MET A 265 -6.41 -3.68 -7.99
N MET A 266 -5.92 -3.54 -6.75
CA MET A 266 -5.92 -4.61 -5.75
C MET A 266 -7.29 -4.71 -5.09
N THR A 267 -8.26 -5.27 -5.81
CA THR A 267 -9.66 -5.26 -5.39
C THR A 267 -10.14 -6.63 -4.92
N PRO A 268 -10.34 -6.85 -3.61
CA PRO A 268 -10.99 -8.05 -3.13
C PRO A 268 -12.45 -8.08 -3.59
N GLY A 269 -12.90 -9.25 -4.02
CA GLY A 269 -14.29 -9.57 -4.27
C GLY A 269 -14.88 -10.34 -3.09
N VAL A 270 -16.07 -9.93 -2.67
CA VAL A 270 -16.86 -10.58 -1.62
C VAL A 270 -18.15 -11.09 -2.23
N THR A 271 -18.44 -12.38 -2.04
CA THR A 271 -19.76 -12.96 -2.32
C THR A 271 -20.38 -13.51 -1.05
N VAL A 272 -21.71 -13.52 -1.00
CA VAL A 272 -22.50 -14.01 0.13
C VAL A 272 -23.40 -15.12 -0.37
N SER A 273 -23.38 -16.29 0.29
CA SER A 273 -24.24 -17.43 -0.03
C SER A 273 -25.63 -17.27 0.57
N ALA A 274 -26.59 -18.08 0.11
CA ALA A 274 -27.94 -18.10 0.68
C ALA A 274 -27.96 -18.52 2.16
N GLN A 275 -26.92 -19.24 2.60
CA GLN A 275 -26.70 -19.68 3.98
C GLN A 275 -25.97 -18.64 4.83
N GLY A 276 -25.59 -17.49 4.26
CA GLY A 276 -24.90 -16.42 4.97
C GLY A 276 -23.39 -16.61 5.09
N GLU A 277 -22.80 -17.49 4.28
CA GLU A 277 -21.34 -17.65 4.22
C GLU A 277 -20.73 -16.60 3.31
N VAL A 278 -19.57 -16.07 3.71
CA VAL A 278 -18.85 -15.05 2.97
C VAL A 278 -17.69 -15.71 2.22
N THR A 279 -17.59 -15.53 0.91
CA THR A 279 -16.39 -15.95 0.15
C THR A 279 -15.59 -14.73 -0.23
N LEU A 280 -14.32 -14.73 0.17
CA LEU A 280 -13.33 -13.71 -0.20
C LEU A 280 -12.48 -14.22 -1.37
N LYS A 281 -12.31 -13.37 -2.38
CA LYS A 281 -11.40 -13.59 -3.50
C LYS A 281 -10.57 -12.34 -3.79
N SER A 282 -9.28 -12.42 -3.55
CA SER A 282 -8.28 -11.39 -3.79
C SER A 282 -7.16 -11.91 -4.70
N ALA A 283 -6.32 -11.01 -5.20
CA ALA A 283 -5.16 -11.35 -6.03
C ALA A 283 -4.08 -12.15 -5.25
N GLY A 284 -4.12 -12.12 -3.91
CA GLY A 284 -3.32 -13.00 -3.04
C GLY A 284 -4.16 -14.17 -2.54
N GLU A 285 -3.60 -15.38 -2.54
CA GLU A 285 -4.32 -16.61 -2.18
C GLU A 285 -4.44 -16.85 -0.67
N GLU A 286 -3.57 -16.24 0.14
CA GLU A 286 -3.42 -16.52 1.58
C GLU A 286 -4.69 -16.26 2.41
N LEU A 287 -5.51 -15.29 2.01
CA LEU A 287 -6.76 -14.94 2.70
C LEU A 287 -8.00 -15.44 1.95
N ASN A 288 -7.84 -16.05 0.77
CA ASN A 288 -8.95 -16.46 -0.06
C ASN A 288 -9.68 -17.65 0.54
N GLY A 289 -10.98 -17.71 0.28
CA GLY A 289 -11.81 -18.84 0.68
C GLY A 289 -13.09 -18.42 1.38
N GLN A 290 -13.71 -19.40 2.01
CA GLN A 290 -15.01 -19.28 2.65
C GLN A 290 -14.84 -18.99 4.13
N TYR A 291 -15.56 -17.99 4.61
CA TYR A 291 -15.63 -17.54 5.98
C TYR A 291 -17.05 -17.77 6.47
N THR A 292 -17.16 -18.43 7.62
CA THR A 292 -18.44 -18.73 8.27
C THR A 292 -18.68 -17.74 9.39
N GLN A 293 -19.93 -17.32 9.56
CA GLN A 293 -20.29 -16.37 10.60
C GLN A 293 -20.15 -17.00 11.99
N ILE A 294 -19.46 -16.30 12.89
CA ILE A 294 -19.26 -16.73 14.29
C ILE A 294 -19.94 -15.79 15.31
N GLY A 295 -20.52 -14.70 14.82
CA GLY A 295 -21.17 -13.65 15.59
C GLY A 295 -21.72 -12.57 14.67
N LYS A 296 -22.24 -11.48 15.21
CA LYS A 296 -22.61 -10.34 14.37
C LYS A 296 -21.35 -9.76 13.73
N GLN A 297 -21.41 -9.44 12.44
CA GLN A 297 -20.35 -8.75 11.68
C GLN A 297 -19.01 -9.49 11.55
N ILE A 298 -18.75 -10.55 12.31
CA ILE A 298 -17.49 -11.29 12.31
C ILE A 298 -17.64 -12.72 11.75
N PHE A 299 -16.66 -13.07 10.93
CA PHE A 299 -16.57 -14.35 10.24
C PHE A 299 -15.19 -14.95 10.44
N TYR A 300 -15.11 -16.27 10.41
CA TYR A 300 -13.88 -17.03 10.62
C TYR A 300 -13.69 -18.05 9.50
N ASN A 301 -12.44 -18.17 9.03
CA ASN A 301 -12.04 -19.20 8.09
C ASN A 301 -10.99 -20.12 8.75
N PRO A 302 -11.34 -21.38 9.08
CA PRO A 302 -10.43 -22.30 9.75
C PRO A 302 -9.27 -22.79 8.88
N LYS A 303 -9.36 -22.69 7.54
CA LYS A 303 -8.28 -23.13 6.65
C LYS A 303 -7.08 -22.20 6.68
N VAL A 304 -7.34 -20.90 6.80
CA VAL A 304 -6.30 -19.86 6.85
C VAL A 304 -6.12 -19.32 8.27
N ASN A 305 -6.96 -19.75 9.22
CA ASN A 305 -6.99 -19.34 10.62
C ASN A 305 -7.05 -17.81 10.79
N LYS A 306 -8.01 -17.16 10.11
CA LYS A 306 -8.17 -15.70 10.13
C LYS A 306 -9.61 -15.25 10.32
N TYR A 307 -9.75 -14.07 10.93
CA TYR A 307 -11.01 -13.34 10.98
C TYR A 307 -11.22 -12.41 9.79
N LEU A 308 -12.49 -12.19 9.51
CA LEU A 308 -13.00 -11.21 8.57
C LEU A 308 -14.14 -10.45 9.25
N VAL A 309 -14.14 -9.12 9.16
CA VAL A 309 -15.22 -8.29 9.69
C VAL A 309 -15.88 -7.49 8.58
N LEU A 310 -17.21 -7.48 8.56
CA LEU A 310 -18.03 -6.64 7.70
C LEU A 310 -18.74 -5.61 8.57
N LYS A 311 -18.57 -4.32 8.27
CA LYS A 311 -19.21 -3.25 9.03
C LYS A 311 -19.68 -2.10 8.16
N GLU A 312 -20.67 -1.37 8.65
CA GLU A 312 -21.19 -0.17 8.01
C GLU A 312 -20.74 1.07 8.80
N GLY A 313 -20.25 2.10 8.10
CA GLY A 313 -19.90 3.40 8.70
C GLY A 313 -21.11 4.32 8.79
N GLU A 314 -20.93 5.49 9.41
CA GLU A 314 -21.98 6.49 9.63
C GLU A 314 -22.60 7.00 8.32
N SER A 315 -21.82 7.06 7.24
CA SER A 315 -22.28 7.46 5.90
C SER A 315 -23.06 6.38 5.15
N GLY A 316 -23.21 5.17 5.71
CA GLY A 316 -23.73 3.99 5.02
C GLY A 316 -22.71 3.28 4.13
N SER A 317 -21.45 3.74 4.12
CA SER A 317 -20.34 3.08 3.45
C SER A 317 -20.05 1.73 4.09
N LYS A 318 -19.77 0.72 3.27
CA LYS A 318 -19.53 -0.66 3.73
C LYS A 318 -18.06 -0.99 3.71
N TYR A 319 -17.60 -1.56 4.81
CA TYR A 319 -16.21 -1.89 5.02
C TYR A 319 -16.02 -3.39 5.22
N LEU A 320 -14.90 -3.85 4.69
CA LEU A 320 -14.33 -5.16 4.93
C LEU A 320 -13.02 -4.93 5.69
N VAL A 321 -12.87 -5.54 6.86
CA VAL A 321 -11.61 -5.52 7.62
C VAL A 321 -11.07 -6.95 7.67
N LEU A 322 -9.83 -7.11 7.22
CA LEU A 322 -9.15 -8.39 7.19
C LEU A 322 -8.11 -8.45 8.30
N ASP A 323 -8.09 -9.58 9.01
CA ASP A 323 -7.07 -9.88 10.02
C ASP A 323 -5.73 -10.23 9.37
N THR A 324 -5.01 -9.23 8.90
CA THR A 324 -3.67 -9.37 8.30
C THR A 324 -2.58 -9.23 9.35
N THR A 325 -1.32 -9.30 8.94
CA THR A 325 -0.24 -8.77 9.76
C THR A 325 -0.51 -7.29 10.06
N VAL A 326 -0.07 -6.86 11.24
CA VAL A 326 -0.28 -5.50 11.74
C VAL A 326 0.51 -4.50 10.88
N PRO A 327 -0.09 -3.35 10.50
CA PRO A 327 -1.47 -2.93 10.74
C PRO A 327 -2.50 -3.73 9.92
N TYR A 328 -3.59 -4.19 10.55
CA TYR A 328 -4.66 -4.89 9.83
C TYR A 328 -5.34 -3.98 8.80
N GLN A 329 -5.69 -4.56 7.65
CA GLN A 329 -6.13 -3.80 6.47
C GLN A 329 -7.64 -3.62 6.42
N ALA A 330 -8.07 -2.38 6.19
CA ALA A 330 -9.46 -2.03 5.91
C ALA A 330 -9.68 -1.73 4.42
N PHE A 331 -10.82 -2.16 3.92
CA PHE A 331 -11.26 -1.96 2.56
C PHE A 331 -12.67 -1.37 2.55
N VAL A 332 -12.93 -0.49 1.60
CA VAL A 332 -14.25 0.11 1.35
C VAL A 332 -14.88 -0.54 0.11
N LYS A 333 -16.19 -0.79 0.18
CA LYS A 333 -16.96 -1.31 -0.94
C LYS A 333 -17.06 -0.24 -2.03
N LEU A 334 -16.72 -0.62 -3.25
CA LEU A 334 -16.85 0.23 -4.43
C LEU A 334 -18.27 0.26 -4.95
N ASP A 335 -18.64 1.38 -5.56
CA ASP A 335 -19.86 1.46 -6.35
C ASP A 335 -19.78 0.54 -7.57
N SER A 336 -20.94 0.11 -8.07
CA SER A 336 -21.02 -0.83 -9.20
C SER A 336 -20.32 -0.32 -10.46
N TRP A 337 -20.37 0.99 -10.71
CA TRP A 337 -19.69 1.61 -11.85
C TRP A 337 -18.18 1.69 -11.66
N GLU A 338 -17.69 1.96 -10.44
CA GLU A 338 -16.24 2.00 -10.13
C GLU A 338 -15.64 0.60 -10.28
N ALA A 339 -16.29 -0.40 -9.69
CA ALA A 339 -15.92 -1.80 -9.82
C ALA A 339 -15.91 -2.25 -11.29
N GLY A 340 -16.89 -1.80 -12.07
CA GLY A 340 -16.99 -2.08 -13.50
C GLY A 340 -15.95 -1.35 -14.35
N ALA A 341 -15.61 -0.11 -14.03
CA ALA A 341 -14.73 0.75 -14.82
C ALA A 341 -13.30 0.19 -14.89
N GLY A 342 -12.75 -0.26 -13.77
CA GLY A 342 -11.43 -0.89 -13.73
C GLY A 342 -11.37 -2.17 -14.59
N GLY A 343 -12.40 -3.02 -14.46
CA GLY A 343 -12.54 -4.26 -15.23
C GLY A 343 -12.79 -4.04 -16.73
N LEU A 344 -13.53 -3.00 -17.12
CA LEU A 344 -13.88 -2.72 -18.51
C LEU A 344 -12.73 -2.04 -19.25
N ALA A 345 -12.02 -1.11 -18.59
CA ALA A 345 -10.91 -0.37 -19.20
C ALA A 345 -9.78 -1.31 -19.66
N TRP A 346 -9.37 -2.28 -18.83
CA TRP A 346 -8.32 -3.22 -19.22
C TRP A 346 -8.79 -4.19 -20.31
N LYS A 347 -10.07 -4.62 -20.30
CA LYS A 347 -10.64 -5.48 -21.34
C LYS A 347 -10.69 -4.78 -22.68
N ILE A 348 -11.08 -3.50 -22.71
CA ILE A 348 -11.07 -2.67 -23.91
C ILE A 348 -9.64 -2.49 -24.43
N ALA A 349 -8.68 -2.21 -23.54
CA ALA A 349 -7.28 -2.09 -23.91
C ALA A 349 -6.71 -3.39 -24.48
N LEU A 350 -6.98 -4.53 -23.84
CA LEU A 350 -6.54 -5.85 -24.30
C LEU A 350 -7.19 -6.21 -25.64
N ALA A 351 -8.50 -5.99 -25.79
CA ALA A 351 -9.21 -6.26 -27.04
C ALA A 351 -8.64 -5.40 -28.18
N GLY A 352 -8.38 -4.12 -27.93
CA GLY A 352 -7.73 -3.22 -28.89
C GLY A 352 -6.33 -3.70 -29.28
N ALA A 353 -5.53 -4.15 -28.31
CA ALA A 353 -4.19 -4.68 -28.54
C ALA A 353 -4.20 -6.00 -29.34
N LEU A 354 -5.10 -6.93 -29.00
CA LEU A 354 -5.29 -8.20 -29.71
C LEU A 354 -5.76 -7.97 -31.15
N LEU A 355 -6.71 -7.07 -31.37
CA LEU A 355 -7.15 -6.69 -32.71
C LEU A 355 -5.99 -6.10 -33.53
N GLY A 356 -5.17 -5.24 -32.93
CA GLY A 356 -3.96 -4.71 -33.55
C GLY A 356 -2.95 -5.81 -33.92
N LEU A 357 -2.73 -6.79 -33.04
CA LEU A 357 -1.83 -7.91 -33.27
C LEU A 357 -2.33 -8.84 -34.38
N ILE A 358 -3.61 -9.21 -34.36
CA ILE A 358 -4.25 -10.03 -35.39
C ILE A 358 -4.19 -9.32 -36.75
N ALA A 359 -4.50 -8.02 -36.80
CA ALA A 359 -4.39 -7.23 -38.03
C ALA A 359 -2.94 -7.19 -38.56
N GLY A 360 -1.94 -7.07 -37.66
CA GLY A 360 -0.52 -7.15 -38.00
C GLY A 360 -0.12 -8.51 -38.59
N VAL A 361 -0.51 -9.60 -37.95
CA VAL A 361 -0.19 -10.98 -38.40
C VAL A 361 -0.84 -11.30 -39.74
N ILE A 362 -2.14 -11.01 -39.92
CA ILE A 362 -2.85 -11.22 -41.19
C ILE A 362 -2.16 -10.47 -42.34
N ALA A 363 -1.73 -9.23 -42.08
CA ALA A 363 -1.04 -8.41 -43.07
C ALA A 363 0.36 -8.95 -43.45
N ILE A 364 1.07 -9.57 -42.51
CA ILE A 364 2.36 -10.23 -42.75
C ILE A 364 2.17 -11.54 -43.53
N CYS A 365 1.21 -12.40 -43.13
CA CYS A 365 0.99 -13.72 -43.73
C CYS A 365 0.43 -13.67 -45.15
N ARG A 366 -0.36 -12.65 -45.51
CA ARG A 366 -0.85 -12.45 -46.89
C ARG A 366 0.21 -11.92 -47.88
N ARG A 367 1.47 -11.78 -47.47
CA ARG A 367 2.64 -11.45 -48.34
C ARG A 367 2.76 -12.33 -49.59
N LYS A 368 2.21 -13.55 -49.60
CA LYS A 368 2.48 -14.55 -50.65
C LYS A 368 1.49 -14.63 -51.81
N LYS A 369 0.42 -13.81 -51.88
CA LYS A 369 -0.55 -13.91 -52.99
C LYS A 369 -0.98 -12.54 -53.52
N THR A 370 -0.75 -12.33 -54.83
CA THR A 370 -1.30 -11.31 -55.76
C THR A 370 -0.49 -10.02 -56.01
N GLY A 371 -0.21 -9.79 -57.31
CA GLY A 371 0.65 -8.74 -57.86
C GLY A 371 -0.08 -7.51 -58.42
N ALA A 372 -0.89 -6.84 -57.60
CA ALA A 372 -1.41 -5.51 -57.94
C ALA A 372 -0.67 -4.41 -57.15
N GLU A 373 -0.45 -3.24 -57.77
CA GLU A 373 0.20 -2.05 -57.19
C GLU A 373 -0.30 -1.78 -55.76
N ARG A 374 0.48 -2.21 -54.77
CA ARG A 374 0.16 -2.05 -53.34
C ARG A 374 1.14 -1.09 -52.69
N MET A 375 0.66 -0.40 -51.66
CA MET A 375 1.42 0.57 -50.88
C MET A 375 2.78 -0.01 -50.44
N ARG A 376 3.89 0.68 -50.76
CA ARG A 376 5.26 0.22 -50.45
C ARG A 376 5.42 -0.01 -48.94
N LEU A 377 6.23 -1.01 -48.56
CA LEU A 377 6.45 -1.44 -47.16
C LEU A 377 6.71 -0.27 -46.19
N ARG A 378 7.50 0.72 -46.62
CA ARG A 378 7.82 1.93 -45.85
C ARG A 378 6.61 2.75 -45.36
N HIS A 379 5.47 2.65 -46.03
CA HIS A 379 4.25 3.36 -45.65
C HIS A 379 3.32 2.52 -44.75
N ARG A 380 3.56 1.19 -44.67
CA ARG A 380 2.85 0.26 -43.78
C ARG A 380 3.60 -0.03 -42.49
N LEU A 381 4.93 0.15 -42.50
CA LEU A 381 5.82 -0.06 -41.36
C LEU A 381 5.40 0.72 -40.10
N PRO A 382 4.98 2.01 -40.17
CA PRO A 382 4.52 2.74 -38.98
C PRO A 382 3.29 2.07 -38.34
N ALA A 383 2.35 1.63 -39.18
CA ALA A 383 1.15 0.91 -38.76
C ALA A 383 1.48 -0.42 -38.04
N TYR A 384 2.46 -1.17 -38.54
CA TYR A 384 2.89 -2.44 -37.92
C TYR A 384 3.65 -2.27 -36.61
N LEU A 385 4.28 -1.12 -36.38
CA LEU A 385 4.99 -0.82 -35.14
C LEU A 385 4.03 -0.40 -34.01
N ILE A 386 2.81 0.07 -34.32
CA ILE A 386 1.83 0.52 -33.31
C ILE A 386 1.39 -0.63 -32.38
N ALA A 387 1.06 -1.80 -32.93
CA ALA A 387 0.58 -2.93 -32.12
C ALA A 387 1.58 -3.43 -31.05
N PRO A 388 2.85 -3.71 -31.38
CA PRO A 388 3.84 -4.08 -30.36
C PRO A 388 4.18 -2.92 -29.42
N LEU A 389 4.12 -1.66 -29.87
CA LEU A 389 4.29 -0.50 -28.99
C LEU A 389 3.15 -0.38 -27.98
N ILE A 390 1.89 -0.65 -28.36
CA ILE A 390 0.74 -0.68 -27.45
C ILE A 390 0.90 -1.77 -26.39
N LEU A 391 1.25 -2.99 -26.81
CA LEU A 391 1.49 -4.11 -25.89
C LEU A 391 2.67 -3.82 -24.96
N GLY A 392 3.76 -3.26 -25.50
CA GLY A 392 4.92 -2.83 -24.73
C GLY A 392 4.56 -1.73 -23.71
N ALA A 393 3.78 -0.73 -24.13
CA ALA A 393 3.35 0.35 -23.24
C ALA A 393 2.47 -0.16 -22.10
N ALA A 394 1.53 -1.08 -22.39
CA ALA A 394 0.68 -1.69 -21.38
C ALA A 394 1.50 -2.52 -20.39
N ALA A 395 2.41 -3.37 -20.88
CA ALA A 395 3.29 -4.19 -20.03
C ALA A 395 4.21 -3.32 -19.15
N VAL A 396 4.82 -2.29 -19.72
CA VAL A 396 5.71 -1.35 -19.01
C VAL A 396 4.92 -0.52 -17.98
N THR A 397 3.68 -0.14 -18.29
CA THR A 397 2.81 0.55 -17.33
C THR A 397 2.48 -0.35 -16.15
N LEU A 398 2.13 -1.62 -16.39
CA LEU A 398 1.88 -2.60 -15.33
C LEU A 398 3.13 -2.84 -14.47
N LEU A 399 4.30 -2.97 -15.10
CA LEU A 399 5.58 -3.08 -14.38
C LEU A 399 5.84 -1.85 -13.52
N GLY A 400 5.52 -0.64 -13.99
CA GLY A 400 5.63 0.59 -13.19
C GLY A 400 4.61 0.66 -12.05
N VAL A 401 3.37 0.25 -12.28
CA VAL A 401 2.30 0.27 -11.25
C VAL A 401 2.61 -0.70 -10.10
N PHE A 402 3.13 -1.88 -10.41
CA PHE A 402 3.41 -2.94 -9.43
C PHE A 402 4.89 -3.02 -9.02
N SER A 403 5.73 -2.08 -9.43
CA SER A 403 7.11 -2.03 -8.96
C SER A 403 7.17 -1.60 -7.50
N GLU A 404 7.92 -2.37 -6.70
CA GLU A 404 8.12 -2.10 -5.27
C GLU A 404 9.19 -1.02 -5.03
N SER A 405 10.18 -0.90 -5.92
CA SER A 405 11.19 0.16 -5.83
C SER A 405 10.73 1.45 -6.52
N ARG A 406 10.71 2.56 -5.78
CA ARG A 406 10.41 3.90 -6.33
C ARG A 406 11.33 4.30 -7.48
N ALA A 407 12.61 3.94 -7.39
CA ALA A 407 13.59 4.23 -8.44
C ALA A 407 13.26 3.43 -9.71
N VAL A 408 12.91 2.15 -9.58
CA VAL A 408 12.53 1.27 -10.71
C VAL A 408 11.19 1.71 -11.30
N GLN A 409 10.23 2.08 -10.46
CA GLN A 409 8.94 2.65 -10.86
C GLN A 409 9.11 3.89 -11.75
N GLY A 410 9.99 4.82 -11.38
CA GLY A 410 10.28 6.02 -12.19
C GLY A 410 10.79 5.69 -13.60
N HIS A 411 11.69 4.71 -13.73
CA HIS A 411 12.20 4.26 -15.03
C HIS A 411 11.11 3.61 -15.89
N TRP A 412 10.26 2.77 -15.31
CA TRP A 412 9.15 2.15 -16.04
C TRP A 412 8.11 3.18 -16.49
N LEU A 413 7.76 4.15 -15.65
CA LEU A 413 6.81 5.20 -16.02
C LEU A 413 7.38 6.12 -17.12
N LEU A 414 8.68 6.42 -17.08
CA LEU A 414 9.34 7.13 -18.17
C LEU A 414 9.30 6.32 -19.47
N ALA A 415 9.60 5.03 -19.41
CA ALA A 415 9.51 4.14 -20.57
C ALA A 415 8.08 4.03 -21.12
N ALA A 416 7.06 3.99 -20.26
CA ALA A 416 5.64 4.03 -20.65
C ALA A 416 5.33 5.30 -21.43
N ASN A 417 5.79 6.46 -20.95
CA ASN A 417 5.60 7.75 -21.62
C ASN A 417 6.30 7.82 -22.99
N ILE A 418 7.51 7.27 -23.11
CA ILE A 418 8.24 7.19 -24.39
C ILE A 418 7.48 6.30 -25.39
N LEU A 419 7.00 5.14 -24.96
CA LEU A 419 6.20 4.24 -25.79
C LEU A 419 4.88 4.89 -26.21
N ALA A 420 4.20 5.61 -25.31
CA ALA A 420 2.99 6.37 -25.62
C ALA A 420 3.23 7.45 -26.67
N ALA A 421 4.35 8.19 -26.59
CA ALA A 421 4.75 9.15 -27.62
C ALA A 421 5.01 8.47 -28.96
N GLY A 422 5.64 7.29 -28.95
CA GLY A 422 5.85 6.46 -30.15
C GLY A 422 4.54 5.99 -30.79
N ILE A 423 3.55 5.59 -29.99
CA ILE A 423 2.20 5.23 -30.45
C ILE A 423 1.52 6.44 -31.11
N ALA A 424 1.54 7.61 -30.45
CA ALA A 424 0.94 8.83 -30.98
C ALA A 424 1.57 9.26 -32.31
N ALA A 425 2.91 9.22 -32.41
CA ALA A 425 3.62 9.50 -33.65
C ALA A 425 3.28 8.48 -34.76
N GLY A 426 3.16 7.19 -34.42
CA GLY A 426 2.75 6.14 -35.35
C GLY A 426 1.33 6.36 -35.91
N ILE A 427 0.39 6.76 -35.06
CA ILE A 427 -0.99 7.10 -35.46
C ILE A 427 -0.99 8.31 -36.39
N ALA A 428 -0.29 9.39 -36.02
CA ALA A 428 -0.21 10.62 -36.81
C ALA A 428 0.39 10.36 -38.21
N CYS A 429 1.48 9.60 -38.28
CA CYS A 429 2.08 9.16 -39.54
C CYS A 429 1.12 8.34 -40.39
N SER A 430 0.43 7.37 -39.78
CA SER A 430 -0.54 6.51 -40.48
C SER A 430 -1.73 7.31 -41.02
N ALA A 431 -2.25 8.27 -40.25
CA ALA A 431 -3.31 9.19 -40.69
C ALA A 431 -2.85 10.06 -41.87
N GLY A 432 -1.64 10.62 -41.81
CA GLY A 432 -1.05 11.40 -42.90
C GLY A 432 -0.91 10.60 -44.20
N PHE A 433 -0.53 9.32 -44.12
CA PHE A 433 -0.48 8.44 -45.29
C PHE A 433 -1.86 8.13 -45.86
N THR A 434 -2.86 7.90 -45.02
CA THR A 434 -4.25 7.69 -45.48
C THR A 434 -4.79 8.90 -46.23
N VAL A 435 -4.58 10.11 -45.71
CA VAL A 435 -5.02 11.34 -46.38
C VAL A 435 -4.31 11.51 -47.74
N LYS A 436 -3.01 11.26 -47.79
CA LYS A 436 -2.22 11.39 -49.03
C LYS A 436 -2.64 10.37 -50.11
N TYR A 437 -2.86 9.11 -49.74
CA TYR A 437 -3.24 8.04 -50.68
C TYR A 437 -4.75 8.01 -51.01
N GLY A 438 -5.60 8.44 -50.08
CA GLY A 438 -7.03 8.64 -50.33
C GLY A 438 -7.27 9.70 -51.42
N ARG A 439 -6.53 10.81 -51.36
CA ARG A 439 -6.55 11.86 -52.40
C ARG A 439 -6.09 11.35 -53.78
N SER A 440 -5.23 10.33 -53.83
CA SER A 440 -4.76 9.77 -55.10
C SER A 440 -5.67 8.67 -55.68
N LYS A 441 -6.82 8.35 -55.06
CA LYS A 441 -7.72 7.22 -55.44
C LYS A 441 -7.04 5.85 -55.58
N LYS A 442 -5.86 5.68 -54.98
CA LYS A 442 -5.05 4.44 -55.03
C LYS A 442 -5.13 3.63 -53.73
N LEU A 443 -5.98 4.03 -52.80
CA LEU A 443 -6.13 3.36 -51.51
C LEU A 443 -7.09 2.18 -51.66
N HIS A 444 -6.56 0.97 -51.67
CA HIS A 444 -7.36 -0.25 -51.69
C HIS A 444 -8.18 -0.37 -50.39
N LEU A 445 -9.42 -0.84 -50.47
CA LEU A 445 -10.35 -0.96 -49.33
C LEU A 445 -9.72 -1.66 -48.11
N TYR A 446 -8.90 -2.69 -48.39
CA TYR A 446 -8.11 -3.41 -47.38
C TYR A 446 -7.08 -2.54 -46.65
N ASP A 447 -6.32 -1.72 -47.37
CA ASP A 447 -5.32 -0.83 -46.76
C ASP A 447 -6.02 0.23 -45.90
N ALA A 448 -7.18 0.71 -46.33
CA ALA A 448 -8.03 1.59 -45.53
C ALA A 448 -8.52 0.89 -44.24
N ALA A 449 -8.98 -0.36 -44.32
CA ALA A 449 -9.44 -1.13 -43.16
C ALA A 449 -8.33 -1.41 -42.14
N VAL A 450 -7.11 -1.74 -42.59
CA VAL A 450 -5.96 -1.95 -41.71
C VAL A 450 -5.56 -0.67 -40.99
N ILE A 451 -5.50 0.47 -41.71
CA ILE A 451 -5.14 1.75 -41.09
C ILE A 451 -6.24 2.22 -40.13
N LEU A 452 -7.51 2.02 -40.47
CA LEU A 452 -8.64 2.33 -39.59
C LEU A 452 -8.59 1.47 -38.31
N GLY A 453 -8.35 0.17 -38.43
CA GLY A 453 -8.25 -0.74 -37.29
C GLY A 453 -7.08 -0.40 -36.36
N LEU A 454 -5.94 0.02 -36.90
CA LEU A 454 -4.79 0.46 -36.11
C LEU A 454 -4.99 1.85 -35.50
N GLY A 455 -5.66 2.75 -36.21
CA GLY A 455 -6.08 4.05 -35.68
C GLY A 455 -7.06 3.89 -34.51
N LEU A 456 -8.02 2.97 -34.63
CA LEU A 456 -8.94 2.60 -33.54
C LEU A 456 -8.20 1.96 -32.37
N ALA A 457 -7.25 1.03 -32.62
CA ALA A 457 -6.43 0.44 -31.56
C ALA A 457 -5.60 1.50 -30.81
N GLY A 458 -5.00 2.44 -31.56
CA GLY A 458 -4.26 3.56 -31.01
C GLY A 458 -5.14 4.55 -30.23
N ALA A 459 -6.31 4.89 -30.76
CA ALA A 459 -7.30 5.72 -30.07
C ALA A 459 -7.83 5.04 -28.79
N SER A 460 -8.04 3.72 -28.82
CA SER A 460 -8.40 2.93 -27.63
C SER A 460 -7.28 2.91 -26.60
N ALA A 461 -6.02 2.86 -27.00
CA ALA A 461 -4.88 2.97 -26.09
C ALA A 461 -4.79 4.37 -25.46
N ILE A 462 -5.02 5.44 -26.23
CA ILE A 462 -5.08 6.82 -25.72
C ILE A 462 -6.28 7.00 -24.79
N LEU A 463 -7.45 6.48 -25.16
CA LEU A 463 -8.64 6.49 -24.32
C LEU A 463 -8.43 5.70 -23.03
N TYR A 464 -7.74 4.55 -23.09
CA TYR A 464 -7.33 3.82 -21.89
C TYR A 464 -6.42 4.67 -21.00
N MET A 465 -5.39 5.31 -21.55
CA MET A 465 -4.53 6.22 -20.78
C MET A 465 -5.31 7.42 -20.23
N TYR A 466 -6.30 7.93 -20.96
CA TYR A 466 -7.14 9.05 -20.54
C TYR A 466 -8.16 8.62 -19.46
N LEU A 467 -8.77 7.45 -19.57
CA LEU A 467 -9.65 6.85 -18.57
C LEU A 467 -8.86 6.49 -17.31
N MET A 468 -7.64 5.98 -17.46
CA MET A 468 -6.70 5.87 -16.36
C MET A 468 -6.46 7.25 -15.75
N LYS A 469 -6.20 8.29 -16.55
CA LYS A 469 -6.12 9.69 -16.05
C LYS A 469 -7.38 10.16 -15.32
N LEU A 470 -8.58 9.84 -15.79
CA LEU A 470 -9.83 10.20 -15.10
C LEU A 470 -10.00 9.43 -13.79
N LEU A 471 -9.68 8.13 -13.77
CA LEU A 471 -9.62 7.31 -12.54
C LEU A 471 -8.48 7.75 -11.60
N LEU A 472 -7.46 8.42 -12.14
CA LEU A 472 -6.40 9.05 -11.38
C LEU A 472 -6.88 10.40 -10.82
N PHE A 473 -7.64 11.23 -11.56
CA PHE A 473 -7.93 12.64 -11.23
C PHE A 473 -9.33 12.95 -10.64
N VAL A 474 -10.04 11.95 -10.09
CA VAL A 474 -11.16 12.14 -9.15
C VAL A 474 -10.68 11.73 -7.78
#